data_AF-A0A183CUE4-F1
#
_entry.id   AF-A0A183CUE4-F1
#
_cell.length_a   1.000
_cell.length_b   1.000
_cell.length_c   1.000
_cell.angle_alpha   90.00
_cell.angle_beta   90.00
_cell.angle_gamma   90.00
#
_symmetry.space_group_name_H-M   'P 1'
#
loop_
_entity.id
_entity.type
_entity.pdbx_description
1 polymer ?
#
loop_
_entity_poly.entity_id
_entity_poly.type
_entity_poly.pdbx_seq_one_letter_code
_entity_poly.pdbx_strand_id
1 'polypeptide(L)'
;LSACYMLISLPPLSRAILPYELIVCDRLPTGQTFLIVGALDNTPCVLSFIINYYFSVASSLWWLMLTFTWYLSAARKWVPEGIDAWSSYLHLVAWALPAVLTIAVLTTHKVDANELTGLCSVGNADPWTLLGFVIIPKLVFVVVGSCLIVAGFSSMCRERDSFRRRGTDTSKLEKLMVKMGIFSALYIIPAITMIICDGYHMFMLMQWHPATIACKLHGGIERG
;
A
#
# COMPACT_ATOMS: atom_id res chain seq x y z
N LEU A 1 -5.98 7.84 -7.19
CA LEU A 1 -5.78 6.39 -7.43
C LEU A 1 -4.95 6.11 -8.69
N SER A 2 -5.47 6.34 -9.91
CA SER A 2 -4.77 6.00 -11.15
C SER A 2 -3.39 6.69 -11.29
N ALA A 3 -3.31 7.98 -10.94
CA ALA A 3 -2.05 8.72 -10.91
C ALA A 3 -1.02 8.09 -9.95
N CYS A 4 -1.47 7.54 -8.81
CA CYS A 4 -0.58 6.85 -7.87
C CYS A 4 0.02 5.60 -8.51
N TYR A 5 -0.78 4.78 -9.19
CA TYR A 5 -0.28 3.58 -9.88
C TYR A 5 0.68 3.91 -11.03
N MET A 6 0.45 5.02 -11.75
CA MET A 6 1.38 5.51 -12.76
C MET A 6 2.74 5.90 -12.16
N LEU A 7 2.77 6.43 -10.94
CA LEU A 7 4.01 6.79 -10.27
C LEU A 7 4.70 5.56 -9.66
N ILE A 8 3.93 4.61 -9.12
CA ILE A 8 4.45 3.32 -8.62
C ILE A 8 5.14 2.51 -9.72
N SER A 9 4.75 2.66 -10.99
CA SER A 9 5.42 1.97 -12.09
C SER A 9 6.77 2.59 -12.49
N LEU A 10 7.10 3.80 -12.03
CA LEU A 10 8.35 4.47 -12.42
C LEU A 10 9.61 3.77 -11.91
N PRO A 11 9.73 3.37 -10.63
CA PRO A 11 10.94 2.69 -10.15
C PRO A 11 11.29 1.41 -10.93
N PRO A 12 10.38 0.45 -11.17
CA PRO A 12 10.73 -0.72 -11.98
C PRO A 12 11.04 -0.35 -13.43
N LEU A 13 10.36 0.65 -14.02
CA LEU A 13 10.65 1.12 -15.39
C LEU A 13 12.00 1.83 -15.51
N SER A 14 12.47 2.51 -14.46
CA SER A 14 13.76 3.20 -14.47
C SER A 14 14.93 2.24 -14.72
N ARG A 15 14.77 0.93 -14.46
CA ARG A 15 15.76 -0.11 -14.77
C ARG A 15 16.02 -0.28 -16.27
N ALA A 16 15.15 0.24 -17.14
CA ALA A 16 15.40 0.27 -18.58
C ALA A 16 16.49 1.29 -18.98
N ILE A 17 16.78 2.26 -18.11
CA ILE A 17 17.67 3.40 -18.40
C ILE A 17 18.83 3.45 -17.40
N LEU A 18 18.57 3.14 -16.13
CA LEU A 18 19.55 3.20 -15.04
C LEU A 18 20.14 1.81 -14.75
N PRO A 19 21.48 1.70 -14.59
CA PRO A 19 22.12 0.45 -14.20
C PRO A 19 21.67 -0.02 -12.82
N TYR A 20 21.55 -1.33 -12.65
CA TYR A 20 21.22 -1.97 -11.37
C TYR A 20 22.14 -1.51 -10.23
N GLU A 21 23.46 -1.55 -10.46
CA GLU A 21 24.48 -1.18 -9.47
C GLU A 21 24.33 0.26 -8.95
N LEU A 22 23.80 1.19 -9.76
CA LEU A 22 23.61 2.58 -9.36
C LEU A 22 22.50 2.73 -8.31
N ILE A 23 21.48 1.87 -8.37
CA ILE A 23 20.28 1.98 -7.54
C ILE A 23 20.44 1.21 -6.23
N VAL A 24 21.06 0.03 -6.27
CA VAL A 24 21.00 -0.91 -5.14
C VAL A 24 22.34 -1.32 -4.55
N CYS A 25 23.46 -0.97 -5.19
CA CYS A 25 24.79 -1.34 -4.70
C CYS A 25 25.58 -0.12 -4.24
N ASP A 26 26.41 -0.34 -3.23
CA ASP A 26 27.46 0.60 -2.81
C ASP A 26 28.82 -0.10 -2.83
N ARG A 27 29.91 0.67 -2.75
CA ARG A 27 31.28 0.18 -2.89
C ARG A 27 32.12 0.46 -1.67
N LEU A 28 32.75 -0.59 -1.15
CA LEU A 28 33.80 -0.46 -0.14
C LEU A 28 35.04 0.20 -0.76
N PRO A 29 35.91 0.84 0.06
CA PRO A 29 37.22 1.36 -0.39
C PRO A 29 38.11 0.29 -1.04
N THR A 30 37.88 -0.99 -0.71
CA THR A 30 38.56 -2.15 -1.27
C THR A 30 38.07 -2.54 -2.67
N GLY A 31 37.06 -1.85 -3.21
CA GLY A 31 36.48 -2.10 -4.54
C GLY A 31 35.39 -3.17 -4.59
N GLN A 32 35.07 -3.82 -3.47
CA GLN A 32 33.97 -4.79 -3.40
C GLN A 32 32.62 -4.09 -3.35
N THR A 33 31.65 -4.60 -4.11
CA THR A 33 30.26 -4.13 -4.10
C THR A 33 29.44 -4.88 -3.06
N PHE A 34 28.54 -4.17 -2.39
CA PHE A 34 27.58 -4.77 -1.46
C PHE A 34 26.20 -4.15 -1.67
N LEU A 35 25.16 -4.90 -1.31
CA LEU A 35 23.78 -4.46 -1.37
C LEU A 35 23.51 -3.42 -0.27
N ILE A 36 22.85 -2.32 -0.62
CA ILE A 36 22.60 -1.23 0.34
C ILE A 36 21.63 -1.69 1.42
N VAL A 37 22.06 -1.53 2.68
CA VAL A 37 21.27 -1.72 3.90
C VAL A 37 21.31 -0.41 4.69
N GLY A 38 20.16 0.21 4.99
CA GLY A 38 20.07 1.50 5.67
C GLY A 38 20.36 2.73 4.79
N ALA A 39 19.70 2.82 3.64
CA ALA A 39 20.11 3.57 2.45
C ALA A 39 20.12 5.11 2.47
N LEU A 40 20.29 5.85 3.58
CA LEU A 40 20.15 7.32 3.51
C LEU A 40 21.13 8.01 2.56
N ASP A 41 22.34 7.45 2.38
CA ASP A 41 23.39 8.08 1.59
C ASP A 41 23.26 7.78 0.07
N ASN A 42 22.41 6.83 -0.33
CA ASN A 42 22.16 6.52 -1.75
C ASN A 42 20.86 7.15 -2.24
N THR A 43 20.99 8.31 -2.91
CA THR A 43 19.84 9.09 -3.40
C THR A 43 18.94 8.31 -4.37
N PRO A 44 19.45 7.57 -5.38
CA PRO A 44 18.60 6.74 -6.26
C PRO A 44 17.75 5.70 -5.51
N CYS A 45 18.33 5.05 -4.49
CA CYS A 45 17.65 4.08 -3.64
C CYS A 45 16.53 4.74 -2.83
N VAL A 46 16.83 5.84 -2.14
CA VAL A 46 15.83 6.59 -1.36
C VAL A 46 14.70 7.12 -2.24
N LEU A 47 15.01 7.61 -3.44
CA LEU A 47 14.00 8.08 -4.39
C LEU A 47 13.10 6.93 -4.87
N SER A 48 13.69 5.77 -5.19
CA SER A 48 12.95 4.55 -5.54
C SER A 48 11.99 4.14 -4.43
N PHE A 49 12.46 4.15 -3.18
CA PHE A 49 11.65 3.90 -1.98
C PHE A 49 10.52 4.92 -1.82
N ILE A 50 10.82 6.24 -1.86
CA ILE A 50 9.82 7.30 -1.66
C ILE A 50 8.72 7.17 -2.70
N ILE A 51 9.06 7.02 -3.99
CA ILE A 51 8.07 6.88 -5.05
C ILE A 51 7.22 5.62 -4.84
N ASN A 52 7.84 4.47 -4.57
CA ASN A 52 7.08 3.24 -4.41
C ASN A 52 6.18 3.27 -3.16
N TYR A 53 6.74 3.57 -2.00
CA TYR A 53 6.05 3.51 -0.71
C TYR A 53 5.01 4.62 -0.57
N TYR A 54 5.36 5.89 -0.81
CA TYR A 54 4.43 7.02 -0.67
C TYR A 54 3.21 6.84 -1.57
N PHE A 55 3.42 6.54 -2.86
CA PHE A 55 2.30 6.40 -3.78
C PHE A 55 1.52 5.10 -3.56
N SER A 56 2.13 4.04 -3.04
CA SER A 56 1.41 2.82 -2.62
C SER A 56 0.44 3.11 -1.45
N VAL A 57 0.92 3.79 -0.40
CA VAL A 57 0.08 4.21 0.73
C VAL A 57 -0.99 5.21 0.28
N ALA A 58 -0.62 6.20 -0.53
CA ALA A 58 -1.57 7.17 -1.09
C ALA A 58 -2.63 6.48 -1.95
N SER A 59 -2.27 5.49 -2.76
CA SER A 59 -3.23 4.73 -3.57
C SER A 59 -4.28 4.04 -2.69
N SER A 60 -3.84 3.46 -1.57
CA SER A 60 -4.72 2.77 -0.62
C SER A 60 -5.66 3.74 0.09
N LEU A 61 -5.19 4.91 0.47
CA LEU A 61 -6.02 5.95 1.05
C LEU A 61 -6.98 6.57 0.04
N TRP A 62 -6.55 6.77 -1.21
CA TRP A 62 -7.45 7.23 -2.27
C TRP A 62 -8.58 6.24 -2.54
N TRP A 63 -8.30 4.95 -2.50
CA TRP A 63 -9.34 3.92 -2.54
C TRP A 63 -10.25 4.00 -1.31
N LEU A 64 -9.69 4.17 -0.10
CA LEU A 64 -10.48 4.34 1.11
C LEU A 64 -11.42 5.57 1.03
N MET A 65 -10.93 6.72 0.56
CA MET A 65 -11.76 7.93 0.38
C MET A 65 -12.87 7.70 -0.66
N LEU A 66 -12.59 6.94 -1.72
CA LEU A 66 -13.61 6.56 -2.70
C LEU A 66 -14.70 5.67 -2.08
N THR A 67 -14.31 4.66 -1.29
CA THR A 67 -15.30 3.81 -0.60
C THR A 67 -16.10 4.58 0.45
N PHE A 68 -15.47 5.52 1.15
CA PHE A 68 -16.12 6.40 2.12
C PHE A 68 -17.14 7.34 1.46
N THR A 69 -16.75 8.06 0.42
CA THR A 69 -17.67 8.95 -0.33
C THR A 69 -18.82 8.17 -0.98
N TRP A 70 -18.53 6.97 -1.50
CA TRP A 70 -19.56 6.07 -2.00
C TRP A 70 -20.54 5.64 -0.90
N TYR A 71 -20.04 5.26 0.28
CA TYR A 71 -20.89 4.95 1.44
C TYR A 71 -21.76 6.15 1.85
N LEU A 72 -21.21 7.37 1.90
CA LEU A 72 -21.98 8.58 2.22
C LEU A 72 -23.11 8.81 1.22
N SER A 73 -22.84 8.63 -0.07
CA SER A 73 -23.86 8.74 -1.11
C SER A 73 -24.92 7.63 -0.98
N ALA A 74 -24.51 6.37 -0.83
CA ALA A 74 -25.40 5.21 -0.83
C ALA A 74 -26.22 5.02 0.46
N ALA A 75 -25.63 5.30 1.62
CA ALA A 75 -26.22 5.03 2.93
C ALA A 75 -26.69 6.29 3.65
N ARG A 76 -25.96 7.40 3.51
CA ARG A 76 -26.29 8.68 4.15
C ARG A 76 -27.04 9.63 3.21
N LYS A 77 -27.24 9.24 1.95
CA LYS A 77 -27.95 10.02 0.92
C LYS A 77 -27.34 11.40 0.71
N TRP A 78 -26.03 11.51 0.88
CA TRP A 78 -25.32 12.76 0.60
C TRP A 78 -25.40 13.07 -0.89
N VAL A 79 -25.85 14.29 -1.18
CA VAL A 79 -25.82 14.90 -2.51
C VAL A 79 -24.39 15.37 -2.82
N PRO A 80 -24.00 15.53 -4.10
CA PRO A 80 -22.64 15.91 -4.48
C PRO A 80 -22.13 17.18 -3.77
N GLU A 81 -23.00 18.16 -3.53
CA GLU A 81 -22.67 19.40 -2.82
C GLU A 81 -22.22 19.14 -1.37
N GLY A 82 -22.83 18.14 -0.71
CA GLY A 82 -22.43 17.73 0.63
C GLY A 82 -21.06 17.04 0.65
N ILE A 83 -20.73 16.27 -0.39
CA ILE A 83 -19.42 15.64 -0.53
C ILE A 83 -18.36 16.70 -0.83
N ASP A 84 -18.67 17.65 -1.71
CA ASP A 84 -17.76 18.72 -2.12
C ASP A 84 -17.33 19.61 -0.94
N ALA A 85 -18.26 19.92 -0.03
CA ALA A 85 -17.98 20.64 1.20
C ALA A 85 -16.91 19.98 2.10
N TRP A 86 -16.70 18.66 1.99
CA TRP A 86 -15.70 17.90 2.74
C TRP A 86 -14.48 17.50 1.92
N SER A 87 -14.45 17.83 0.62
CA SER A 87 -13.41 17.39 -0.32
C SER A 87 -12.00 17.74 0.16
N SER A 88 -11.79 18.96 0.66
CA SER A 88 -10.47 19.40 1.15
C SER A 88 -9.93 18.53 2.29
N TYR A 89 -10.80 18.08 3.21
CA TYR A 89 -10.39 17.21 4.32
C TYR A 89 -10.03 15.80 3.83
N LEU A 90 -10.81 15.25 2.90
CA LEU A 90 -10.53 13.93 2.32
C LEU A 90 -9.20 13.94 1.54
N HIS A 91 -8.96 15.00 0.76
CA HIS A 91 -7.70 15.20 0.04
C HIS A 91 -6.52 15.36 1.00
N LEU A 92 -6.69 16.14 2.08
CA LEU A 92 -5.66 16.33 3.09
C LEU A 92 -5.26 14.99 3.72
N VAL A 93 -6.23 14.17 4.14
CA VAL A 93 -5.96 12.83 4.70
C VAL A 93 -5.25 11.94 3.69
N ALA A 94 -5.71 11.92 2.44
CA ALA A 94 -5.16 11.07 1.39
C ALA A 94 -3.70 11.41 1.00
N TRP A 95 -3.24 12.64 1.24
CA TRP A 95 -1.88 13.07 0.91
C TRP A 95 -0.96 13.25 2.12
N ALA A 96 -1.48 13.73 3.25
CA ALA A 96 -0.69 13.98 4.44
C ALA A 96 -0.33 12.69 5.17
N LEU A 97 -1.26 11.73 5.28
CA LEU A 97 -0.98 10.47 5.99
C LEU A 97 0.10 9.62 5.30
N PRO A 98 0.15 9.46 3.96
CA PRO A 98 1.30 8.86 3.29
C PRO A 98 2.60 9.61 3.58
N ALA A 99 2.58 10.94 3.60
CA ALA A 99 3.78 11.73 3.88
C ALA A 99 4.33 11.44 5.28
N VAL A 100 3.45 11.45 6.28
CA VAL A 100 3.81 11.14 7.68
C VAL A 100 4.36 9.72 7.80
N LEU A 101 3.73 8.73 7.17
CA LEU A 101 4.21 7.35 7.19
C LEU A 101 5.57 7.20 6.49
N THR A 102 5.76 7.85 5.33
CA THR A 102 7.05 7.85 4.63
C THR A 102 8.15 8.48 5.49
N ILE A 103 7.90 9.62 6.13
CA ILE A 103 8.85 10.27 7.04
C ILE A 103 9.15 9.35 8.23
N ALA A 104 8.14 8.74 8.84
CA ALA A 104 8.32 7.81 9.94
C ALA A 104 9.22 6.63 9.54
N VAL A 105 9.02 6.05 8.35
CA VAL A 105 9.91 4.99 7.84
C VAL A 105 11.34 5.50 7.68
N LEU A 106 11.55 6.68 7.09
CA LEU A 106 12.90 7.24 6.90
C LEU A 106 13.64 7.42 8.24
N THR A 107 12.94 7.81 9.31
CA THR A 107 13.55 7.92 10.66
C THR A 107 13.98 6.59 11.27
N THR A 108 13.52 5.45 10.74
CA THR A 108 13.97 4.14 11.22
C THR A 108 15.31 3.73 10.65
N HIS A 109 15.80 4.39 9.59
CA HIS A 109 17.02 4.00 8.87
C HIS A 109 17.01 2.54 8.38
N LYS A 110 15.82 1.96 8.12
CA LYS A 110 15.62 0.56 7.67
C LYS A 110 15.04 0.47 6.26
N VAL A 111 15.54 1.32 5.37
CA VAL A 111 15.26 1.26 3.95
C VAL A 111 16.40 0.49 3.31
N ASP A 112 16.09 -0.64 2.69
CA ASP A 112 17.08 -1.58 2.16
C ASP A 112 16.74 -1.92 0.71
N ALA A 113 17.77 -2.21 -0.08
CA ALA A 113 17.57 -2.70 -1.42
C ALA A 113 17.18 -4.19 -1.43
N ASN A 114 16.40 -4.60 -2.42
CA ASN A 114 16.09 -6.00 -2.69
C ASN A 114 16.87 -6.50 -3.90
N GLU A 115 17.62 -7.58 -3.73
CA GLU A 115 18.53 -8.14 -4.74
C GLU A 115 17.80 -8.62 -6.00
N LEU A 116 16.59 -9.14 -5.86
CA LEU A 116 15.84 -9.70 -6.99
C LEU A 116 15.19 -8.60 -7.83
N THR A 117 14.52 -7.64 -7.18
CA THR A 117 13.75 -6.60 -7.88
C THR A 117 14.59 -5.37 -8.21
N GLY A 118 15.75 -5.18 -7.58
CA GLY A 118 16.56 -3.98 -7.74
C GLY A 118 15.84 -2.71 -7.29
N LEU A 119 14.93 -2.84 -6.30
CA LEU A 119 14.14 -1.75 -5.75
C LEU A 119 14.44 -1.61 -4.26
N CYS A 120 14.37 -0.39 -3.77
CA CYS A 120 14.53 -0.10 -2.36
C CYS A 120 13.16 0.01 -1.68
N SER A 121 13.01 -0.70 -0.55
CA SER A 121 11.77 -0.73 0.22
C SER A 121 12.07 -0.84 1.71
N VAL A 122 11.06 -0.59 2.53
CA VAL A 122 11.07 -0.94 3.95
C VAL A 122 10.60 -2.38 4.12
N GLY A 123 11.17 -3.08 5.10
CA GLY A 123 10.74 -4.42 5.48
C GLY A 123 11.31 -5.54 4.60
N ASN A 124 12.35 -5.27 3.81
CA ASN A 124 13.05 -6.30 3.05
C ASN A 124 13.89 -7.21 3.95
N ALA A 125 14.59 -6.66 4.95
CA ALA A 125 15.43 -7.42 5.86
C ALA A 125 14.86 -7.56 7.27
N ASP A 126 13.98 -6.64 7.70
CA ASP A 126 13.43 -6.62 9.07
C ASP A 126 11.92 -6.95 9.08
N PRO A 127 11.50 -8.08 9.69
CA PRO A 127 10.09 -8.48 9.74
C PRO A 127 9.21 -7.52 10.55
N TRP A 128 9.77 -6.78 11.51
CA TRP A 128 8.98 -5.87 12.35
C TRP A 128 8.64 -4.57 11.65
N THR A 129 9.56 -4.04 10.82
CA THR A 129 9.23 -2.87 9.98
C THR A 129 8.30 -3.25 8.84
N LEU A 130 8.42 -4.46 8.28
CA LEU A 130 7.44 -5.00 7.33
C LEU A 130 6.05 -5.05 7.94
N LEU A 131 5.91 -5.59 9.16
CA LEU A 131 4.64 -5.63 9.89
C LEU A 131 4.09 -4.22 10.14
N GLY A 132 4.89 -3.36 10.75
CA GLY A 132 4.45 -2.05 11.24
C GLY A 132 4.11 -1.05 10.14
N PHE A 133 4.90 -1.01 9.06
CA PHE A 133 4.80 0.02 8.03
C PHE A 133 4.16 -0.45 6.72
N VAL A 134 4.04 -1.76 6.49
CA VAL A 134 3.44 -2.30 5.25
C VAL A 134 2.17 -3.07 5.56
N ILE A 135 2.25 -4.14 6.37
CA ILE A 135 1.13 -5.06 6.59
C ILE A 135 0.01 -4.38 7.38
N ILE A 136 0.30 -3.80 8.55
CA ILE A 136 -0.72 -3.17 9.42
C ILE A 136 -1.47 -2.05 8.69
N PRO A 137 -0.80 -1.04 8.07
CA PRO A 137 -1.50 0.03 7.37
C PRO A 137 -2.38 -0.51 6.22
N LYS A 138 -1.85 -1.43 5.40
CA LYS A 138 -2.60 -2.03 4.29
C LYS A 138 -3.82 -2.79 4.78
N LEU A 139 -3.67 -3.59 5.84
CA LEU A 139 -4.76 -4.34 6.47
C LEU A 139 -5.84 -3.41 7.01
N VAL A 140 -5.47 -2.37 7.76
CA VAL A 140 -6.42 -1.39 8.31
C VAL A 140 -7.22 -0.73 7.20
N PHE A 141 -6.56 -0.25 6.14
CA PHE A 141 -7.26 0.40 5.03
C PHE A 141 -8.22 -0.55 4.32
N VAL A 142 -7.77 -1.77 3.99
CA VAL A 142 -8.60 -2.78 3.31
C VAL A 142 -9.80 -3.19 4.16
N VAL A 143 -9.62 -3.41 5.47
CA VAL A 143 -10.70 -3.78 6.37
C VAL A 143 -11.73 -2.66 6.48
N VAL A 144 -11.29 -1.43 6.76
CA VAL A 144 -12.20 -0.28 6.89
C VAL A 144 -12.95 -0.02 5.58
N GLY A 145 -12.26 -0.02 4.44
CA GLY A 145 -12.88 0.16 3.14
C GLY A 145 -13.87 -0.95 2.79
N SER A 146 -13.54 -2.21 3.12
CA SER A 146 -14.45 -3.34 2.93
C SER A 146 -15.71 -3.21 3.79
N CYS A 147 -15.59 -2.78 5.05
CA CYS A 147 -16.74 -2.50 5.92
C CYS A 147 -17.66 -1.41 5.34
N LEU A 148 -17.07 -0.32 4.82
CA LEU A 148 -17.82 0.75 4.15
C LEU A 148 -18.52 0.24 2.88
N ILE A 149 -17.85 -0.62 2.12
CA ILE A 149 -18.41 -1.26 0.93
C ILE A 149 -19.65 -2.10 1.30
N VAL A 150 -19.52 -2.98 2.30
CA VAL A 150 -20.62 -3.84 2.76
C VAL A 150 -21.80 -3.01 3.27
N ALA A 151 -21.53 -1.95 4.03
CA ALA A 151 -22.57 -1.06 4.53
C ALA A 151 -23.30 -0.30 3.40
N GLY A 152 -22.56 0.19 2.40
CA GLY A 152 -23.15 0.85 1.23
C GLY A 152 -24.01 -0.11 0.39
N PHE A 153 -23.53 -1.33 0.16
CA PHE A 153 -24.30 -2.37 -0.55
C PHE A 153 -25.58 -2.75 0.20
N SER A 154 -25.48 -2.93 1.53
CA SER A 154 -26.63 -3.25 2.36
C SER A 154 -27.72 -2.17 2.28
N SER A 155 -27.32 -0.89 2.27
CA SER A 155 -28.25 0.23 2.09
C SER A 155 -28.90 0.20 0.69
N MET A 156 -28.11 0.03 -0.36
CA MET A 156 -28.62 0.01 -1.74
C MET A 156 -29.56 -1.17 -2.01
N CYS A 157 -29.25 -2.36 -1.47
CA CYS A 157 -30.15 -3.53 -1.55
C CYS A 157 -31.50 -3.24 -0.89
N ARG A 158 -31.51 -2.63 0.30
CA ARG A 158 -32.74 -2.25 1.00
C ARG A 158 -33.58 -1.26 0.21
N GLU A 159 -32.94 -0.26 -0.40
CA GLU A 159 -33.63 0.73 -1.26
C GLU A 159 -34.14 0.09 -2.56
N ARG A 160 -33.36 -0.78 -3.20
CA ARG A 160 -33.79 -1.56 -4.37
C ARG A 160 -35.05 -2.36 -4.06
N ASP A 161 -35.07 -3.08 -2.94
CA ASP A 161 -36.22 -3.91 -2.55
C ASP A 161 -37.45 -3.04 -2.19
N SER A 162 -37.22 -1.82 -1.69
CA SER A 162 -38.28 -0.81 -1.49
C SER A 162 -38.84 -0.27 -2.82
N PHE A 163 -38.00 0.02 -3.81
CA PHE A 163 -38.44 0.48 -5.14
C PHE A 163 -39.15 -0.63 -5.93
N ARG A 164 -38.64 -1.85 -5.86
CA ARG A 164 -39.24 -3.01 -6.51
C ARG A 164 -40.65 -3.30 -5.97
N ARG A 165 -40.86 -3.19 -4.65
CA ARG A 165 -42.19 -3.29 -4.03
C ARG A 165 -43.17 -2.20 -4.47
N ARG A 166 -42.66 -1.02 -4.83
CA ARG A 166 -43.45 0.11 -5.37
C ARG A 166 -43.67 0.03 -6.89
N GLY A 167 -43.21 -1.02 -7.56
CA GLY A 167 -43.29 -1.14 -9.02
C GLY A 167 -42.42 -0.12 -9.78
N THR A 168 -41.42 0.47 -9.13
CA THR A 168 -40.49 1.42 -9.77
C THR A 168 -39.34 0.69 -10.46
N ASP A 169 -38.88 1.17 -11.62
CA ASP A 169 -37.73 0.60 -12.32
C ASP A 169 -36.42 0.73 -11.51
N THR A 170 -35.75 -0.40 -11.27
CA THR A 170 -34.48 -0.49 -10.53
C THR A 170 -33.26 -0.65 -11.43
N SER A 171 -33.43 -0.68 -12.76
CA SER A 171 -32.35 -0.99 -13.72
C SER A 171 -31.12 -0.09 -13.58
N LYS A 172 -31.31 1.20 -13.32
CA LYS A 172 -30.22 2.17 -13.10
C LYS A 172 -29.45 1.89 -11.80
N LEU A 173 -30.18 1.58 -10.73
CA LEU A 173 -29.61 1.28 -9.43
C LEU A 173 -28.79 -0.02 -9.48
N GLU A 174 -29.32 -1.05 -10.15
CA GLU A 174 -28.65 -2.34 -10.33
C GLU A 174 -27.36 -2.20 -11.14
N LYS A 175 -27.38 -1.44 -12.25
CA LYS A 175 -26.17 -1.14 -13.03
C LYS A 175 -25.10 -0.44 -12.18
N LEU A 176 -25.50 0.51 -11.34
CA LEU A 176 -24.60 1.20 -10.42
C LEU A 176 -24.00 0.23 -9.39
N MET A 177 -24.82 -0.62 -8.78
CA MET A 177 -24.38 -1.64 -7.81
C MET A 177 -23.36 -2.60 -8.44
N VAL A 178 -23.63 -3.11 -9.64
CA VAL A 178 -22.72 -4.02 -10.36
C VAL A 178 -21.40 -3.34 -10.67
N LYS A 179 -21.42 -2.10 -11.20
CA LYS A 179 -20.20 -1.35 -11.52
C LYS A 179 -19.31 -1.15 -10.28
N MET A 180 -19.91 -0.74 -9.17
CA MET A 180 -19.18 -0.52 -7.92
C MET A 180 -18.68 -1.83 -7.31
N GLY A 181 -19.43 -2.93 -7.47
CA GLY A 181 -19.05 -4.25 -7.00
C GLY A 181 -17.84 -4.80 -7.74
N ILE A 182 -17.83 -4.69 -9.07
CA ILE A 182 -16.69 -5.07 -9.90
C ILE A 182 -15.46 -4.24 -9.54
N PHE A 183 -15.59 -2.91 -9.45
CA PHE A 183 -14.47 -2.04 -9.07
C PHE A 183 -13.90 -2.39 -7.68
N SER A 184 -14.78 -2.69 -6.72
CA SER A 184 -14.37 -3.09 -5.37
C SER A 184 -13.65 -4.43 -5.36
N ALA A 185 -14.17 -5.45 -6.06
CA ALA A 185 -13.56 -6.77 -6.15
C ALA A 185 -12.19 -6.73 -6.82
N LEU A 186 -12.05 -5.96 -7.91
CA LEU A 186 -10.79 -5.76 -8.64
C LEU A 186 -9.72 -5.07 -7.79
N TYR A 187 -10.09 -4.37 -6.73
CA TYR A 187 -9.13 -3.79 -5.79
C TYR A 187 -8.85 -4.70 -4.59
N ILE A 188 -9.91 -5.21 -3.95
CA ILE A 188 -9.81 -6.00 -2.70
C ILE A 188 -9.06 -7.31 -2.95
N ILE A 189 -9.32 -8.02 -4.05
CA ILE A 189 -8.68 -9.30 -4.32
C ILE A 189 -7.15 -9.14 -4.43
N PRO A 190 -6.59 -8.25 -5.28
CA PRO A 190 -5.15 -8.00 -5.30
C PRO A 190 -4.60 -7.51 -3.96
N ALA A 191 -5.33 -6.66 -3.23
CA ALA A 191 -4.87 -6.14 -1.95
C ALA A 191 -4.74 -7.26 -0.89
N ILE A 192 -5.70 -8.18 -0.82
CA ILE A 192 -5.64 -9.36 0.05
C ILE A 192 -4.49 -10.27 -0.37
N THR A 193 -4.33 -10.55 -1.66
CA THR A 193 -3.21 -11.36 -2.16
C THR A 193 -1.87 -10.75 -1.75
N MET A 194 -1.71 -9.43 -1.87
CA MET A 194 -0.50 -8.74 -1.43
C MET A 194 -0.29 -8.87 0.09
N ILE A 195 -1.34 -8.74 0.92
CA ILE A 195 -1.22 -8.94 2.37
C ILE A 195 -0.77 -10.38 2.70
N ILE A 196 -1.30 -11.38 1.98
CA ILE A 196 -0.90 -12.78 2.16
C ILE A 196 0.57 -12.98 1.76
N CYS A 197 0.99 -12.42 0.63
CA CYS A 197 2.39 -12.47 0.19
C CYS A 197 3.33 -11.77 1.20
N ASP A 198 2.97 -10.59 1.68
CA ASP A 198 3.74 -9.85 2.70
C ASP A 198 3.81 -10.65 4.01
N GLY A 199 2.71 -11.30 4.43
CA GLY A 199 2.67 -12.16 5.61
C GLY A 199 3.53 -13.42 5.46
N TYR A 200 3.52 -14.05 4.28
CA TYR A 200 4.42 -15.16 3.97
C TYR A 200 5.89 -14.72 4.00
N HIS A 201 6.20 -13.56 3.41
CA HIS A 201 7.53 -12.98 3.45
C HIS A 201 7.97 -12.74 4.91
N MET A 202 7.13 -12.13 5.74
CA MET A 202 7.41 -11.92 7.15
C MET A 202 7.70 -13.24 7.90
N PHE A 203 6.90 -14.28 7.65
CA PHE A 203 7.10 -15.61 8.24
C PHE A 203 8.47 -16.20 7.85
N MET A 204 8.83 -16.11 6.57
CA MET A 204 10.13 -16.55 6.08
C MET A 204 11.26 -15.74 6.70
N LEU A 205 11.16 -14.41 6.77
CA LEU A 205 12.16 -13.56 7.43
C LEU A 205 12.35 -13.95 8.90
N MET A 206 11.27 -14.22 9.64
CA MET A 206 11.37 -14.65 11.04
C MET A 206 12.12 -15.98 11.22
N GLN A 207 12.03 -16.90 10.26
CA GLN A 207 12.78 -18.15 10.28
C GLN A 207 14.24 -17.99 9.86
N TRP A 208 14.51 -17.17 8.85
CA TRP A 208 15.84 -17.04 8.23
C TRP A 208 16.74 -16.03 8.97
N HIS A 209 16.15 -15.00 9.57
CA HIS A 209 16.88 -13.90 10.22
C HIS A 209 17.79 -14.38 11.37
N PRO A 210 17.37 -15.30 12.27
CA PRO A 210 18.26 -15.86 13.29
C PRO A 210 19.45 -16.62 12.70
N ALA A 211 19.23 -17.35 11.60
CA ALA A 211 20.22 -18.23 10.99
C ALA A 211 21.24 -17.50 10.09
N THR A 212 20.96 -16.26 9.66
CA THR A 212 21.77 -15.53 8.67
C THR A 212 22.19 -14.14 9.15
N ILE A 213 21.24 -13.22 9.29
CA ILE A 213 21.49 -11.80 9.59
C ILE A 213 21.95 -11.61 11.05
N ALA A 214 21.28 -12.25 12.01
CA ALA A 214 21.65 -12.17 13.43
C ALA A 214 23.06 -12.76 13.67
N CYS A 215 23.38 -13.88 13.02
CA CYS A 215 24.69 -14.53 13.07
C CYS A 215 25.81 -13.61 12.54
N LYS A 216 25.56 -12.86 11.46
CA LYS A 216 26.54 -11.89 10.92
C LYS A 216 26.68 -10.63 11.78
N LEU A 217 25.60 -10.15 12.40
CA LEU A 217 25.61 -8.94 13.25
C LEU A 217 26.23 -9.19 14.64
N HIS A 218 26.03 -10.37 15.22
CA HIS A 218 26.48 -10.70 16.58
C HIS A 218 27.74 -11.59 16.60
N GLY A 219 28.26 -11.95 15.42
CA GLY A 219 29.31 -12.95 15.28
C GLY A 219 28.76 -14.34 15.56
N GLY A 220 28.90 -15.25 14.60
CA GLY A 220 28.63 -16.66 14.80
C GLY A 220 29.66 -17.27 15.72
N ILE A 221 29.55 -17.03 17.04
CA ILE A 221 30.22 -17.80 18.09
C ILE A 221 29.25 -17.97 19.27
N GLU A 222 29.05 -19.24 19.60
CA GLU A 222 28.46 -19.79 20.84
C GLU A 222 26.93 -19.79 21.00
N ARG A 223 26.28 -20.79 20.41
CA ARG A 223 25.57 -21.85 21.17
C ARG A 223 25.66 -23.18 20.42
N GLY A 224 26.76 -23.91 20.67
CA GLY A 224 26.78 -25.36 20.57
C GLY A 224 26.05 -25.99 21.74
#